data_AF-A0A7R7WCU4-F1
#
_entry.id   AF-A0A7R7WCU4-F1
#
_cell.length_a   1.000
_cell.length_b   1.000
_cell.length_c   1.000
_cell.angle_alpha   90.00
_cell.angle_beta   90.00
_cell.angle_gamma   90.00
#
_symmetry.space_group_name_H-M   'P 1'
#
loop_
_entity.id
_entity.type
_entity.pdbx_description
1 polymer ?
#
loop_
_entity_poly.entity_id
_entity_poly.type
_entity_poly.pdbx_seq_one_letter_code
_entity_poly.pdbx_strand_id
1 'polypeptide(L)'
;MSLTDLAARITANAQLLDAHLQSHNLPYPSTAPTGSPDFPNPNNDPAVESARIAILEDTQTLRNYALGPAQVVRELCWSVCYVLSNPH
;
A
#
# COMPACT_ATOMS: atom_id res chain seq x y z
N MET A 1 -13.62 -9.15 10.11
CA MET A 1 -12.83 -9.41 8.89
C MET A 1 -11.61 -10.21 9.29
N SER A 2 -11.33 -11.30 8.60
CA SER A 2 -10.19 -12.19 8.88
C SER A 2 -8.94 -11.80 8.07
N LEU A 3 -7.79 -12.39 8.40
CA LEU A 3 -6.56 -12.23 7.61
C LEU A 3 -6.75 -12.71 6.17
N THR A 4 -7.50 -13.80 5.97
CA THR A 4 -7.79 -14.34 4.64
C THR A 4 -8.74 -13.45 3.84
N ASP A 5 -9.70 -12.80 4.49
CA ASP A 5 -10.58 -11.83 3.83
C ASP A 5 -9.79 -10.62 3.31
N LEU A 6 -8.84 -10.11 4.12
CA LEU A 6 -7.95 -9.02 3.73
C LEU A 6 -7.04 -9.44 2.56
N ALA A 7 -6.43 -10.63 2.64
CA ALA A 7 -5.57 -11.13 1.57
C ALA A 7 -6.34 -11.29 0.24
N ALA A 8 -7.58 -11.78 0.29
CA ALA A 8 -8.43 -11.90 -0.89
C ALA A 8 -8.74 -10.52 -1.51
N ARG A 9 -9.06 -9.52 -0.70
CA ARG A 9 -9.30 -8.14 -1.17
C ARG A 9 -8.06 -7.48 -1.75
N ILE A 10 -6.89 -7.66 -1.13
CA ILE A 10 -5.62 -7.17 -1.65
C ILE A 10 -5.35 -7.79 -3.03
N THR A 11 -5.53 -9.12 -3.14
CA THR A 11 -5.31 -9.84 -4.40
C THR A 11 -6.26 -9.35 -5.49
N ALA A 12 -7.55 -9.19 -5.19
CA ALA A 12 -8.54 -8.72 -6.16
C ALA A 12 -8.22 -7.31 -6.68
N ASN A 13 -7.87 -6.37 -5.80
CA ASN A 13 -7.49 -5.02 -6.23
C ASN A 13 -6.14 -5.00 -6.95
N ALA A 14 -5.17 -5.83 -6.55
CA ALA A 14 -3.89 -5.94 -7.24
C ALA A 14 -4.06 -6.42 -8.68
N GLN A 15 -4.96 -7.39 -8.91
CA GLN A 15 -5.30 -7.85 -10.26
C GLN A 15 -5.91 -6.75 -11.12
N LEU A 16 -6.75 -5.87 -10.56
CA LEU A 16 -7.30 -4.73 -11.28
C LEU A 16 -6.20 -3.73 -11.69
N LEU A 17 -5.27 -3.45 -10.78
CA LEU A 17 -4.13 -2.57 -11.06
C LEU A 17 -3.20 -3.19 -12.11
N ASP A 18 -2.86 -4.47 -11.98
CA ASP A 18 -2.01 -5.18 -12.95
C ASP A 18 -2.64 -5.18 -14.34
N ALA A 19 -3.95 -5.44 -14.43
CA ALA A 19 -4.68 -5.40 -15.69
C ALA A 19 -4.67 -3.99 -16.30
N HIS A 20 -4.80 -2.94 -15.49
CA HIS A 20 -4.69 -1.55 -15.96
C HIS A 20 -3.30 -1.27 -16.56
N LEU A 21 -2.24 -1.65 -15.84
CA LEU A 21 -0.86 -1.45 -16.30
C LEU A 21 -0.58 -2.18 -17.61
N GLN A 22 -1.00 -3.45 -17.69
CA GLN A 22 -0.79 -4.28 -18.88
C GLN A 22 -1.58 -3.79 -20.08
N SER A 23 -2.87 -3.48 -19.91
CA SER A 23 -3.74 -3.05 -21.02
C SER A 23 -3.32 -1.71 -21.63
N HIS A 24 -2.63 -0.86 -20.87
CA HIS A 24 -2.17 0.45 -21.31
C HIS A 24 -0.66 0.53 -21.56
N ASN A 25 0.07 -0.60 -21.46
CA ASN A 25 1.54 -0.66 -21.56
C ASN A 25 2.25 0.34 -20.63
N LEU A 26 1.73 0.48 -19.40
CA LEU A 26 2.28 1.40 -18.40
C LEU A 26 3.40 0.74 -17.59
N PRO A 27 4.40 1.52 -17.13
CA PRO A 27 5.47 1.00 -16.31
C PRO A 27 4.97 0.59 -14.92
N TYR A 28 5.56 -0.48 -14.37
CA TYR A 28 5.33 -0.85 -12.99
C TYR A 28 6.04 0.14 -12.03
N PRO A 29 5.39 0.53 -10.92
CA PRO A 29 6.07 1.26 -9.85
C PRO A 29 7.22 0.43 -9.29
N SER A 30 8.33 1.09 -8.98
CA SER A 30 9.51 0.40 -8.45
C SER A 30 10.35 1.33 -7.58
N THR A 31 10.96 0.76 -6.55
CA THR A 31 11.91 1.46 -5.67
C THR A 31 13.32 1.54 -6.25
N ALA A 32 13.56 0.96 -7.43
CA ALA A 32 14.82 1.07 -8.13
C ALA A 32 15.07 2.53 -8.59
N PRO A 33 16.34 2.99 -8.70
CA PRO A 33 16.66 4.36 -9.11
C PRO A 33 16.09 4.76 -10.48
N THR A 34 15.84 3.78 -11.35
CA THR A 34 15.28 3.96 -12.70
C THR A 34 13.80 3.58 -12.78
N GLY A 35 13.16 3.27 -11.64
CA GLY A 35 11.76 2.88 -11.56
C GLY A 35 10.80 4.07 -11.65
N SER A 36 9.54 3.81 -11.99
CA SER A 36 8.49 4.83 -11.86
C SER A 36 8.25 5.11 -10.37
N PRO A 37 8.39 6.36 -9.91
CA PRO A 37 8.18 6.72 -8.50
C PRO A 37 6.70 6.68 -8.12
N ASP A 38 5.82 6.96 -9.08
CA ASP A 38 4.37 7.03 -8.88
C ASP A 38 3.65 5.87 -9.58
N PHE A 39 2.45 5.56 -9.09
CA PHE A 39 1.54 4.64 -9.77
C PHE A 39 0.91 5.36 -10.98
N PRO A 40 1.06 4.84 -12.20
CA PRO A 40 0.55 5.52 -13.39
C PRO A 40 -0.97 5.35 -13.51
N ASN A 41 -1.68 6.47 -13.58
CA ASN A 41 -3.11 6.56 -13.89
C ASN A 41 -3.38 7.79 -14.79
N PRO A 42 -2.87 7.81 -16.03
CA PRO A 42 -2.89 9.02 -16.88
C PRO A 42 -4.30 9.49 -17.23
N ASN A 43 -5.27 8.59 -17.21
CA ASN A 43 -6.68 8.88 -17.53
C ASN A 43 -7.48 9.33 -16.29
N ASN A 44 -6.85 9.38 -15.10
CA ASN A 44 -7.52 9.62 -13.82
C ASN A 44 -8.74 8.71 -13.64
N ASP A 45 -8.60 7.43 -14.00
CA ASP A 45 -9.68 6.46 -13.86
C ASP A 45 -10.02 6.28 -12.36
N PRO A 46 -11.25 6.60 -11.93
CA PRO A 46 -11.66 6.49 -10.53
C PRO A 46 -11.59 5.05 -10.01
N ALA A 47 -11.77 4.03 -10.87
CA ALA A 47 -11.69 2.63 -10.47
C ALA A 47 -10.25 2.24 -10.13
N VAL A 48 -9.28 2.73 -10.91
CA VAL A 48 -7.84 2.53 -10.64
C VAL A 48 -7.44 3.24 -9.35
N GLU A 49 -7.89 4.47 -9.15
CA GLU A 49 -7.64 5.22 -7.91
C GLU A 49 -8.22 4.49 -6.70
N SER A 50 -9.49 4.06 -6.79
CA SER A 50 -10.17 3.33 -5.73
C SER A 50 -9.47 2.01 -5.41
N ALA A 51 -9.03 1.25 -6.41
CA ALA A 51 -8.28 0.01 -6.21
C ALA A 51 -6.92 0.28 -5.54
N ARG A 52 -6.22 1.36 -5.91
CA ARG A 52 -4.95 1.74 -5.27
C ARG A 52 -5.15 2.08 -3.79
N ILE A 53 -6.15 2.89 -3.45
CA ILE A 53 -6.48 3.23 -2.06
C ILE A 53 -6.83 1.97 -1.27
N ALA A 54 -7.65 1.08 -1.84
CA ALA A 54 -8.05 -0.16 -1.18
C ALA A 54 -6.85 -1.06 -0.84
N ILE A 55 -5.87 -1.22 -1.74
CA ILE A 55 -4.66 -2.00 -1.44
C ILE A 55 -3.86 -1.37 -0.30
N LEU A 56 -3.68 -0.05 -0.29
CA LEU A 56 -2.92 0.64 0.75
C LEU A 56 -3.55 0.44 2.13
N GLU A 57 -4.86 0.64 2.23
CA GLU A 57 -5.62 0.48 3.48
C GLU A 57 -5.68 -0.98 3.94
N ASP A 58 -5.96 -1.92 3.03
CA ASP A 58 -6.07 -3.34 3.37
C ASP A 58 -4.70 -3.93 3.74
N THR A 59 -3.61 -3.50 3.08
CA THR A 59 -2.25 -3.94 3.41
C THR A 59 -1.82 -3.40 4.78
N GLN A 60 -2.12 -2.13 5.09
CA GLN A 60 -1.86 -1.57 6.42
C GLN A 60 -2.68 -2.29 7.50
N THR A 61 -3.94 -2.61 7.20
CA THR A 61 -4.81 -3.35 8.12
C THR A 61 -4.28 -4.76 8.36
N LEU A 62 -3.88 -5.46 7.29
CA LEU A 62 -3.30 -6.80 7.37
C LEU A 62 -2.01 -6.79 8.20
N ARG A 63 -1.12 -5.82 7.98
CA ARG A 63 0.08 -5.61 8.79
C ARG A 63 -0.27 -5.44 10.27
N ASN A 64 -1.22 -4.56 10.58
CA ASN A 64 -1.61 -4.28 11.96
C ASN A 64 -2.19 -5.53 12.65
N TYR A 65 -2.98 -6.33 11.94
CA TYR A 65 -3.56 -7.56 12.48
C TYR A 65 -2.48 -8.63 12.70
N ALA A 66 -1.53 -8.76 11.78
CA ALA A 66 -0.42 -9.70 11.89
C ALA A 66 0.54 -9.37 13.05
N LEU A 67 0.78 -8.09 13.31
CA LEU A 67 1.61 -7.64 14.43
C LEU A 67 0.91 -7.76 15.78
N GLY A 68 -0.41 -7.57 15.79
CA GLY A 68 -1.21 -7.42 17.01
C GLY A 68 -1.11 -6.01 17.63
N PRO A 69 -2.13 -5.60 18.40
CA PRO A 69 -2.31 -4.22 18.83
C PRO A 69 -1.17 -3.69 19.72
N ALA A 70 -0.62 -4.53 20.60
CA ALA A 70 0.45 -4.12 21.51
C ALA A 70 1.77 -3.79 20.78
N GLN A 71 2.02 -4.41 19.63
CA GLN A 71 3.22 -4.15 18.83
C GLN A 71 3.03 -2.90 17.97
N VAL A 72 1.84 -2.71 17.38
CA VAL A 72 1.51 -1.50 16.61
C VAL A 72 1.71 -0.23 17.44
N VAL A 73 1.20 -0.20 18.69
CA VAL A 73 1.38 0.95 19.59
C VAL A 73 2.86 1.20 19.90
N ARG A 74 3.64 0.14 20.14
CA ARG A 74 5.09 0.28 20.41
C ARG A 74 5.83 0.90 19.24
N GLU A 75 5.54 0.49 18.01
CA GLU A 75 6.18 1.04 16.81
C GLU A 75 5.82 2.52 16.58
N LEU A 76 4.57 2.90 16.83
CA LEU A 76 4.15 4.30 16.77
C LEU A 76 4.87 5.16 17.80
N CYS A 77 4.94 4.70 19.07
CA CYS A 77 5.65 5.42 20.13
C CYS A 77 7.15 5.55 19.84
N TRP A 78 7.80 4.48 19.35
CA TRP A 78 9.24 4.51 19.04
C TRP A 78 9.55 5.48 17.89
N SER A 79 8.70 5.49 16.87
CA SER A 79 8.85 6.40 15.72
C SER A 79 8.78 7.88 16.15
N VAL A 80 7.87 8.21 17.06
CA VAL A 80 7.76 9.57 17.64
C VAL A 80 8.98 9.90 18.50
N CYS A 81 9.42 8.99 19.37
CA CYS A 81 10.59 9.22 20.21
C CYS A 81 11.87 9.41 19.37
N TYR A 82 12.03 8.68 18.27
CA TYR A 82 13.20 8.81 17.38
C TYR A 82 13.28 10.21 16.74
N VAL A 83 12.16 10.72 16.22
CA VAL A 83 12.08 12.08 15.64
C VAL A 83 12.36 13.16 16.68
N LEU A 84 11.86 13.00 17.91
CA LEU A 84 12.12 13.95 19.00
C LEU A 84 13.56 13.89 19.54
N SER A 85 14.23 12.74 19.41
CA SER A 85 15.61 12.54 19.90
C SER A 85 16.68 12.98 18.89
N ASN A 86 16.30 13.16 17.62
CA ASN A 86 17.17 13.68 16.56
C ASN A 86 16.42 14.76 15.76
N PRO A 87 16.23 15.97 16.33
CA PRO A 87 15.78 17.10 15.55
C PRO A 87 16.90 17.49 14.56
N HIS A 88 16.60 17.49 13.27
CA HIS A 88 17.46 18.11 12.26
C HIS A 88 17.59 19.62 12.49
#